data_AF-A0A9Q1AVK8-F1
#
_entry.id   AF-A0A9Q1AVK8-F1
#
_cell.length_a   1.000
_cell.length_b   1.000
_cell.length_c   1.000
_cell.angle_alpha   90.00
_cell.angle_beta   90.00
_cell.angle_gamma   90.00
#
_symmetry.space_group_name_H-M   'P 1'
#
loop_
_entity.id
_entity.type
_entity.pdbx_description
1 polymer ?
#
loop_
_entity_poly.entity_id
_entity_poly.type
_entity_poly.pdbx_seq_one_letter_code
_entity_poly.pdbx_strand_id
1 'polypeptide(L)'
;MTKPDCIHFGSESFQNTMKVTRRLLKEFLENLSKSDLQALQSTLNTEEINGTIIPKSKLEEMDALGTANMLINYHGNNSLKALCEALGHIPRNDLLQEIRNKIAYEEQKTENQKDEMDGSPAKKRKLEDLPSYNGKYSLSDMEDYASENQVQLIRQLQRYLEPAAFETLEKRLAGSTLKNSFSFTSEQYYKLHHCRDLNTYLNNIISGKKSQGVPKEVLDLLFSAIKNKNKRESHKNRRDVKNASVESDEEEDGGIQDMNKGKNDSSIPESVTKSTTSSLPESAGECKIDKEMKNPLANEEKSNVQVSPKDEFIEPNEREKMKDTVESNKAIIKKRAKEETDDVPNTMPENDLNEKLKVAFGTLKKKYQEEGLDLSPDSQLYVDQVTVCEHKRYSCLRAQNVLRVKLPEETEYRILRILEDKKDLTCKGNLKKNVEFELQFNMAVLAIWRSELIHGGEFFSRDASSFKEYEEFLEKFVAQVVLPIVALYKKAWQDIFQKAWADSRHFTTRSGTATRATQS
;
A
#
# COMPACT_ATOMS: atom_id res chain seq x y z
N MET A 1 -29.42 -16.48 17.40
CA MET A 1 -28.20 -15.64 17.39
C MET A 1 -27.12 -16.41 16.66
N THR A 2 -26.93 -16.09 15.38
CA THR A 2 -25.94 -16.71 14.50
C THR A 2 -24.57 -16.08 14.78
N LYS A 3 -23.55 -16.92 14.99
CA LYS A 3 -22.15 -16.47 15.09
C LYS A 3 -21.75 -15.79 13.78
N PRO A 4 -21.01 -14.68 13.81
CA PRO A 4 -20.49 -14.09 12.59
C PRO A 4 -19.37 -14.97 12.05
N ASP A 5 -19.57 -15.50 10.84
CA ASP A 5 -18.56 -16.21 10.07
C ASP A 5 -17.39 -15.27 9.79
N CYS A 6 -16.28 -15.51 10.48
CA CYS A 6 -15.01 -14.89 10.19
C CYS A 6 -14.42 -15.55 8.94
N ILE A 7 -14.50 -14.84 7.83
CA ILE A 7 -13.85 -15.16 6.57
C ILE A 7 -12.32 -15.10 6.79
N HIS A 8 -11.71 -16.24 7.16
CA HIS A 8 -10.26 -16.49 7.16
C HIS A 8 -9.84 -16.90 5.75
N PHE A 9 -9.71 -15.94 4.84
CA PHE A 9 -9.14 -16.20 3.51
C PHE A 9 -7.68 -15.75 3.53
N GLY A 10 -6.76 -16.70 3.37
CA GLY A 10 -5.31 -16.45 3.20
C GLY A 10 -4.38 -17.27 4.10
N SER A 11 -4.75 -17.57 5.35
CA SER A 11 -3.83 -18.26 6.28
C SER A 11 -3.84 -19.79 6.17
N GLU A 12 -4.97 -20.39 5.76
CA GLU A 12 -5.09 -21.85 5.72
C GLU A 12 -4.31 -22.49 4.58
N SER A 13 -4.24 -21.86 3.40
CA SER A 13 -3.48 -22.39 2.26
C SER A 13 -1.98 -22.44 2.57
N PHE A 14 -1.41 -21.36 3.11
CA PHE A 14 0.01 -21.30 3.48
C PHE A 14 0.36 -22.29 4.60
N GLN A 15 -0.47 -22.37 5.65
CA GLN A 15 -0.27 -23.34 6.73
C GLN A 15 -0.38 -24.79 6.25
N ASN A 16 -1.26 -25.06 5.28
CA ASN A 16 -1.38 -26.37 4.66
C ASN A 16 -0.15 -26.71 3.82
N THR A 17 0.36 -25.77 3.01
CA THR A 17 1.60 -25.95 2.24
C THR A 17 2.77 -26.27 3.18
N MET A 18 2.95 -25.50 4.24
CA MET A 18 4.03 -25.70 5.22
C MET A 18 3.92 -27.06 5.93
N LYS A 19 2.70 -27.51 6.26
CA LYS A 19 2.46 -28.84 6.84
C LYS A 19 2.81 -29.96 5.87
N VAL A 20 2.47 -29.81 4.59
CA VAL A 20 2.81 -30.78 3.54
C VAL A 20 4.32 -30.83 3.34
N THR A 21 4.98 -29.69 3.20
CA THR A 21 6.44 -29.59 3.07
C THR A 21 7.16 -30.22 4.26
N ARG A 22 6.72 -29.96 5.49
CA ARG A 22 7.28 -30.59 6.70
C ARG A 22 7.17 -32.10 6.68
N ARG A 23 6.02 -32.64 6.26
CA ARG A 23 5.81 -34.09 6.16
C ARG A 23 6.76 -34.71 5.13
N LEU A 24 6.87 -34.09 3.95
CA LEU A 24 7.74 -34.58 2.89
C LEU A 24 9.22 -34.54 3.29
N LEU A 25 9.69 -33.42 3.85
CA LEU A 25 11.06 -33.31 4.34
C LEU A 25 11.38 -34.37 5.37
N LYS A 26 10.48 -34.58 6.34
CA LYS A 26 10.64 -35.63 7.35
C LYS A 26 10.78 -37.01 6.71
N GLU A 27 9.88 -37.37 5.79
CA GLU A 27 9.90 -38.66 5.08
C GLU A 27 11.24 -38.89 4.35
N PHE A 28 11.73 -37.88 3.63
CA PHE A 28 13.00 -38.00 2.91
C PHE A 28 14.20 -38.11 3.84
N LEU A 29 14.20 -37.35 4.95
CA LEU A 29 15.29 -37.38 5.92
C LEU A 29 15.30 -38.67 6.76
N GLU A 30 14.14 -39.29 7.01
CA GLU A 30 14.04 -40.60 7.65
C GLU A 30 14.57 -41.74 6.77
N ASN A 31 14.61 -41.55 5.44
CA ASN A 31 15.21 -42.50 4.49
C ASN A 31 16.74 -42.38 4.37
N LEU A 32 17.37 -41.40 5.03
CA LEU A 32 18.81 -41.28 5.11
C LEU A 32 19.37 -42.19 6.20
N SER A 33 20.51 -42.82 5.92
CA SER A 33 21.26 -43.48 6.99
C SER A 33 21.76 -42.43 8.00
N LYS A 34 22.07 -42.85 9.23
CA LYS A 34 22.63 -41.92 10.24
C LYS A 34 23.88 -41.21 9.72
N SER A 35 24.71 -41.91 8.96
CA SER A 35 25.92 -41.34 8.35
C SER A 35 25.57 -40.31 7.26
N ASP A 36 24.59 -40.59 6.41
CA ASP A 36 24.17 -39.65 5.35
C ASP A 36 23.51 -38.41 5.95
N LEU A 37 22.70 -38.57 7.01
CA LEU A 37 22.08 -37.44 7.71
C LEU A 37 23.14 -36.52 8.34
N GLN A 38 24.20 -37.09 8.94
CA GLN A 38 25.33 -36.31 9.47
C GLN A 38 26.12 -35.62 8.37
N ALA A 39 26.32 -36.26 7.22
CA ALA A 39 26.93 -35.64 6.05
C ALA A 39 26.08 -34.46 5.55
N LEU A 40 24.76 -34.63 5.47
CA LEU A 40 23.81 -33.58 5.09
C LEU A 40 23.86 -32.39 6.05
N GLN A 41 23.81 -32.65 7.35
CA GLN A 41 23.91 -31.61 8.38
C GLN A 41 25.26 -30.88 8.29
N SER A 42 26.34 -31.59 7.93
CA SER A 42 27.64 -30.96 7.69
C SER A 42 27.59 -30.03 6.48
N THR A 43 27.03 -30.49 5.35
CA THR A 43 26.86 -29.67 4.14
C THR A 43 26.02 -28.42 4.41
N LEU A 44 24.87 -28.54 5.10
CA LEU A 44 24.00 -27.41 5.45
C LEU A 44 24.68 -26.36 6.36
N ASN A 45 25.73 -26.76 7.08
CA ASN A 45 26.52 -25.88 7.93
C ASN A 45 27.75 -25.29 7.24
N THR A 46 28.30 -25.94 6.21
CA THR A 46 29.51 -25.47 5.53
C THR A 46 29.23 -24.72 4.24
N GLU A 47 28.17 -25.08 3.53
CA GLU A 47 27.84 -24.54 2.22
C GLU A 47 26.68 -23.55 2.29
N GLU A 48 26.81 -22.45 1.55
CA GLU A 48 25.77 -21.45 1.42
C GLU A 48 24.72 -21.94 0.41
N ILE A 49 23.62 -22.50 0.91
CA ILE A 49 22.54 -23.05 0.09
C ILE A 49 21.43 -22.02 -0.03
N ASN A 50 21.13 -21.59 -1.26
CA ASN A 50 20.18 -20.50 -1.53
C ASN A 50 20.47 -19.21 -0.73
N GLY A 51 21.75 -18.90 -0.49
CA GLY A 51 22.15 -17.68 0.22
C GLY A 51 22.07 -17.79 1.75
N THR A 52 21.95 -18.99 2.31
CA THR A 52 21.79 -19.19 3.75
C THR A 52 22.60 -20.39 4.24
N ILE A 53 23.29 -20.21 5.37
CA ILE A 53 24.03 -21.26 6.09
C ILE A 53 23.29 -21.52 7.40
N ILE A 54 23.07 -22.80 7.74
CA ILE A 54 22.45 -23.16 9.02
C ILE A 54 23.57 -23.41 10.05
N PRO A 55 23.64 -22.65 11.16
CA PRO A 55 24.73 -22.79 12.13
C PRO A 55 24.83 -24.21 12.73
N LYS A 56 26.05 -24.72 12.89
CA LYS A 56 26.33 -26.03 13.50
C LYS A 56 25.60 -26.25 14.83
N SER A 57 25.58 -25.22 15.69
CA SER A 57 24.91 -25.26 17.00
C SER A 57 23.41 -25.54 16.92
N LYS A 58 22.79 -25.33 15.75
CA LYS A 58 21.39 -25.60 15.48
C LYS A 58 21.16 -26.92 14.73
N LEU A 59 22.21 -27.63 14.32
CA LEU A 59 22.12 -28.91 13.60
C LEU A 59 22.71 -30.09 14.36
N GLU A 60 23.64 -29.83 15.29
CA GLU A 60 24.33 -30.86 16.06
C GLU A 60 23.32 -31.70 16.87
N GLU A 61 23.43 -33.03 16.76
CA GLU A 61 22.57 -34.02 17.42
C GLU A 61 21.07 -33.97 17.03
N MET A 62 20.68 -33.22 16.01
CA MET A 62 19.30 -33.23 15.54
C MET A 62 18.95 -34.53 14.83
N ASP A 63 17.75 -35.03 15.10
CA ASP A 63 17.15 -36.10 14.32
C ASP A 63 16.61 -35.58 12.98
N ALA A 64 16.04 -36.48 12.17
CA ALA A 64 15.45 -36.14 10.89
C ALA A 64 14.36 -35.06 11.01
N LEU A 65 13.56 -35.09 12.09
CA LEU A 65 12.49 -34.12 12.33
C LEU A 65 13.04 -32.74 12.71
N GLY A 66 14.03 -32.68 13.60
CA GLY A 66 14.74 -31.45 13.96
C GLY A 66 15.36 -30.80 12.73
N THR A 67 16.05 -31.60 11.91
CA THR A 67 16.66 -31.15 10.66
C THR A 67 15.61 -30.64 9.65
N ALA A 68 14.47 -31.32 9.51
CA ALA A 68 13.36 -30.86 8.67
C ALA A 68 12.83 -29.49 9.13
N ASN A 69 12.70 -29.29 10.45
CA ASN A 69 12.25 -28.01 11.01
C ASN A 69 13.28 -26.90 10.78
N MET A 70 14.58 -27.19 10.87
CA MET A 70 15.62 -26.22 10.56
C MET A 70 15.59 -25.80 9.09
N LEU A 71 15.46 -26.76 8.16
CA LEU A 71 15.32 -26.44 6.74
C LEU A 71 14.12 -25.51 6.48
N ILE A 72 12.99 -25.78 7.12
CA ILE A 72 11.78 -24.94 7.02
C ILE A 72 12.01 -23.54 7.59
N ASN A 73 12.66 -23.43 8.74
CA ASN A 73 12.86 -22.16 9.41
C ASN A 73 13.82 -21.26 8.63
N TYR A 74 14.88 -21.83 8.04
CA TYR A 74 15.90 -21.07 7.34
C TYR A 74 15.57 -20.84 5.86
N HIS A 75 14.94 -21.79 5.17
CA HIS A 75 14.69 -21.71 3.73
C HIS A 75 13.20 -21.56 3.36
N GLY A 76 12.28 -21.61 4.32
CA GLY A 76 10.84 -21.37 4.11
C GLY A 76 10.24 -22.25 3.01
N ASN A 77 9.64 -21.62 2.00
CA ASN A 77 9.05 -22.34 0.86
C ASN A 77 10.09 -23.04 -0.04
N ASN A 78 11.37 -22.68 0.05
CA ASN A 78 12.46 -23.26 -0.75
C ASN A 78 13.12 -24.46 -0.07
N SER A 79 12.62 -24.91 1.08
CA SER A 79 13.24 -25.99 1.87
C SER A 79 13.49 -27.28 1.11
N LEU A 80 12.60 -27.67 0.18
CA LEU A 80 12.79 -28.87 -0.66
C LEU A 80 13.89 -28.67 -1.71
N LYS A 81 14.03 -27.44 -2.25
CA LYS A 81 15.12 -27.10 -3.19
C LYS A 81 16.47 -27.07 -2.47
N ALA A 82 16.50 -26.47 -1.28
CA ALA A 82 17.68 -26.49 -0.41
C ALA A 82 18.10 -27.92 -0.05
N LEU A 83 17.14 -28.80 0.27
CA LEU A 83 17.43 -30.22 0.49
C LEU A 83 17.99 -30.90 -0.77
N CYS A 84 17.44 -30.64 -1.96
CA CYS A 84 18.00 -31.17 -3.21
C CYS A 84 19.44 -30.72 -3.45
N GLU A 85 19.73 -29.45 -3.22
CA GLU A 85 21.06 -28.88 -3.41
C GLU A 85 22.05 -29.53 -2.45
N ALA A 86 21.73 -29.60 -1.15
CA ALA A 86 22.55 -30.26 -0.14
C ALA A 86 22.79 -31.74 -0.43
N LEU A 87 21.75 -32.48 -0.88
CA LEU A 87 21.86 -33.88 -1.24
C LEU A 87 22.73 -34.12 -2.49
N GLY A 88 22.96 -33.10 -3.33
CA GLY A 88 23.88 -33.20 -4.47
C GLY A 88 25.32 -33.54 -4.08
N HIS A 89 25.69 -33.30 -2.80
CA HIS A 89 27.01 -33.55 -2.24
C HIS A 89 27.11 -34.94 -1.58
N ILE A 90 26.03 -35.71 -1.59
CA ILE A 90 25.92 -37.04 -0.95
C ILE A 90 25.59 -38.07 -2.04
N PRO A 91 26.12 -39.31 -1.99
CA PRO A 91 25.85 -40.34 -3.00
C PRO A 91 24.42 -40.94 -2.90
N ARG A 92 23.38 -40.11 -2.71
CA ARG A 92 21.96 -40.50 -2.65
C ARG A 92 21.15 -39.95 -3.83
N ASN A 93 21.63 -40.25 -5.03
CA ASN A 93 20.97 -39.87 -6.29
C ASN A 93 19.55 -40.43 -6.42
N ASP A 94 19.26 -41.55 -5.75
CA ASP A 94 17.93 -42.15 -5.63
C ASP A 94 16.93 -41.19 -4.98
N LEU A 95 17.27 -40.67 -3.79
CA LEU A 95 16.44 -39.72 -3.06
C LEU A 95 16.34 -38.38 -3.77
N LEU A 96 17.45 -37.91 -4.36
CA LEU A 96 17.47 -36.68 -5.15
C LEU A 96 16.43 -36.72 -6.28
N GLN A 97 16.37 -37.84 -7.01
CA GLN A 97 15.42 -38.02 -8.09
C GLN A 97 13.98 -38.12 -7.57
N GLU A 98 13.77 -38.81 -6.44
CA GLU A 98 12.45 -38.89 -5.81
C GLU A 98 11.92 -37.52 -5.38
N ILE A 99 12.76 -36.68 -4.76
CA ILE A 99 12.40 -35.32 -4.36
C ILE A 99 12.04 -34.48 -5.59
N ARG A 100 12.86 -34.53 -6.65
CA ARG A 100 12.58 -33.82 -7.91
C ARG A 100 11.24 -34.24 -8.52
N ASN A 101 10.93 -35.53 -8.52
CA ASN A 101 9.65 -36.04 -9.01
C ASN A 101 8.48 -35.55 -8.16
N LYS A 102 8.60 -35.53 -6.81
CA LYS A 102 7.54 -35.00 -5.93
C LYS A 102 7.35 -33.48 -6.10
N ILE A 103 8.43 -32.70 -6.25
CA ILE A 103 8.34 -31.26 -6.55
C ILE A 103 7.59 -31.04 -7.87
N ALA A 104 7.99 -31.72 -8.93
CA ALA A 104 7.35 -31.60 -10.24
C ALA A 104 5.86 -32.01 -10.21
N TYR A 105 5.53 -33.07 -9.46
CA TYR A 105 4.14 -33.51 -9.29
C TYR A 105 3.28 -32.47 -8.55
N GLU A 106 3.78 -31.86 -7.48
CA GLU A 106 3.04 -30.82 -6.76
C GLU A 106 2.91 -29.53 -7.60
N GLU A 107 3.94 -29.15 -8.36
CA GLU A 107 3.88 -28.04 -9.31
C GLU A 107 2.77 -28.28 -10.36
N GLN A 108 2.75 -29.46 -10.99
CA GLN A 108 1.70 -29.84 -11.96
C GLN A 108 0.31 -29.92 -11.33
N LYS A 109 0.20 -30.44 -10.11
CA LYS A 109 -1.08 -30.52 -9.39
C LYS A 109 -1.65 -29.13 -9.10
N THR A 110 -0.80 -28.17 -8.74
CA THR A 110 -1.25 -26.77 -8.56
C THR A 110 -1.63 -26.09 -9.87
N GLU A 111 -1.04 -26.50 -11.00
CA GLU A 111 -1.42 -26.02 -12.34
C GLU A 111 -2.76 -26.62 -12.79
N ASN A 112 -2.94 -27.94 -12.66
CA ASN A 112 -4.18 -28.63 -13.00
C ASN A 112 -5.38 -28.17 -12.14
N GLN A 113 -5.17 -27.83 -10.86
CA GLN A 113 -6.23 -27.24 -10.02
C GLN A 113 -6.65 -25.83 -10.45
N LYS A 114 -5.75 -25.06 -11.09
CA LYS A 114 -6.12 -23.78 -11.71
C LYS A 114 -6.98 -24.01 -12.95
N ASP A 115 -6.69 -25.06 -13.71
CA ASP A 115 -7.43 -25.41 -14.93
C ASP A 115 -8.80 -26.04 -14.64
N GLU A 116 -8.95 -26.86 -13.58
CA GLU A 116 -10.25 -27.44 -13.20
C GLU A 116 -11.20 -26.42 -12.56
N MET A 117 -10.72 -25.39 -11.86
CA MET A 117 -11.55 -24.23 -11.48
C MET A 117 -11.89 -23.34 -12.70
N ASP A 118 -11.28 -23.56 -13.86
CA ASP A 118 -11.60 -22.91 -15.13
C ASP A 118 -12.56 -23.75 -16.01
N GLY A 119 -12.97 -24.93 -15.54
CA GLY A 119 -13.84 -25.87 -16.26
C GLY A 119 -15.32 -25.46 -16.36
N SER A 120 -15.70 -24.27 -15.90
CA SER A 120 -16.99 -23.68 -16.29
C SER A 120 -16.83 -23.03 -17.66
N PRO A 121 -17.57 -23.46 -18.71
CA PRO A 121 -17.51 -22.88 -20.05
C PRO A 121 -18.22 -21.51 -20.12
N ALA A 122 -17.98 -20.63 -19.15
CA ALA A 122 -18.27 -19.22 -19.27
C ALA A 122 -17.11 -18.58 -20.01
N LYS A 123 -17.10 -18.71 -21.34
CA LYS A 123 -16.28 -17.98 -22.33
C LYS A 123 -15.39 -16.90 -21.69
N LYS A 124 -14.26 -17.29 -21.07
CA LYS A 124 -13.22 -16.34 -20.72
C LYS A 124 -12.68 -15.87 -22.06
N ARG A 125 -13.17 -14.71 -22.51
CA ARG A 125 -12.59 -14.00 -23.64
C ARG A 125 -11.15 -13.80 -23.25
N LYS A 126 -10.28 -14.64 -23.81
CA LYS A 126 -8.83 -14.56 -23.73
C LYS A 126 -8.45 -13.09 -23.77
N LEU A 127 -8.01 -12.57 -22.63
CA LEU A 127 -7.47 -11.22 -22.49
C LEU A 127 -6.05 -11.22 -23.11
N GLU A 128 -5.91 -11.79 -24.30
CA GLU A 128 -4.63 -12.20 -24.91
C GLU A 128 -3.89 -11.04 -25.57
N ASP A 129 -4.52 -9.87 -25.71
CA ASP A 129 -3.89 -8.71 -26.35
C ASP A 129 -3.29 -7.71 -25.36
N LEU A 130 -3.26 -8.00 -24.05
CA LEU A 130 -2.72 -7.03 -23.09
C LEU A 130 -1.21 -7.19 -22.95
N PRO A 131 -0.41 -6.16 -23.27
CA PRO A 131 1.01 -6.22 -23.01
C PRO A 131 1.24 -6.35 -21.49
N SER A 132 2.14 -7.26 -21.10
CA SER A 132 2.53 -7.41 -19.70
C SER A 132 3.31 -6.18 -19.26
N TYR A 133 3.01 -5.66 -18.07
CA TYR A 133 3.77 -4.56 -17.46
C TYR A 133 4.70 -5.13 -16.38
N ASN A 134 6.00 -5.09 -16.64
CA ASN A 134 7.05 -5.60 -15.75
C ASN A 134 7.99 -4.48 -15.30
N GLY A 135 7.49 -3.24 -15.25
CA GLY A 135 8.26 -2.05 -14.90
C GLY A 135 8.57 -1.92 -13.40
N LYS A 136 9.07 -0.75 -13.00
CA LYS A 136 9.47 -0.44 -11.62
C LYS A 136 8.33 0.08 -10.74
N TYR A 137 7.13 0.24 -11.31
CA TYR A 137 5.95 0.76 -10.62
C TYR A 137 6.12 2.20 -10.10
N SER A 138 7.05 2.96 -10.67
CA SER A 138 7.15 4.40 -10.43
C SER A 138 6.18 5.15 -11.36
N LEU A 139 5.77 6.36 -11.00
CA LEU A 139 4.87 7.13 -11.85
C LEU A 139 5.45 7.41 -13.24
N SER A 140 6.73 7.83 -13.30
CA SER A 140 7.42 8.08 -14.56
C SER A 140 7.45 6.84 -15.46
N ASP A 141 7.77 5.69 -14.87
CA ASP A 141 7.85 4.41 -15.61
C ASP A 141 6.46 3.98 -16.14
N MET A 142 5.41 4.17 -15.34
CA MET A 142 4.03 3.94 -15.77
C MET A 142 3.58 4.93 -16.85
N GLU A 143 4.00 6.20 -16.78
CA GLU A 143 3.69 7.21 -17.80
C GLU A 143 4.35 6.92 -19.15
N ASP A 144 5.61 6.48 -19.15
CA ASP A 144 6.36 6.10 -20.34
C ASP A 144 5.67 4.90 -21.02
N TYR A 145 5.42 3.84 -20.24
CA TYR A 145 4.71 2.66 -20.72
C TYR A 145 3.31 2.98 -21.25
N ALA A 146 2.55 3.82 -20.53
CA ALA A 146 1.20 4.23 -20.92
C ALA A 146 1.20 5.05 -22.21
N SER A 147 2.28 5.80 -22.49
CA SER A 147 2.44 6.56 -23.73
C SER A 147 2.74 5.65 -24.91
N GLU A 148 3.61 4.65 -24.72
CA GLU A 148 3.95 3.65 -25.74
C GLU A 148 2.76 2.76 -26.12
N ASN A 149 1.92 2.41 -25.14
CA ASN A 149 0.81 1.47 -25.30
C ASN A 149 -0.57 2.16 -25.30
N GLN A 150 -0.61 3.47 -25.57
CA GLN A 150 -1.77 4.34 -25.34
C GLN A 150 -3.06 3.81 -25.98
N VAL A 151 -3.01 3.40 -27.25
CA VAL A 151 -4.20 2.94 -27.99
C VAL A 151 -4.79 1.66 -27.40
N GLN A 152 -3.94 0.68 -27.04
CA GLN A 152 -4.36 -0.61 -26.50
C GLN A 152 -4.97 -0.44 -25.10
N LEU A 153 -4.31 0.35 -24.26
CA LEU A 153 -4.76 0.66 -22.90
C LEU A 153 -6.08 1.44 -22.89
N ILE A 154 -6.26 2.43 -23.77
CA ILE A 154 -7.53 3.16 -23.90
C ILE A 154 -8.65 2.22 -24.39
N ARG A 155 -8.37 1.37 -25.39
CA ARG A 155 -9.34 0.38 -25.88
C ARG A 155 -9.76 -0.58 -24.77
N GLN A 156 -8.82 -0.99 -23.91
CA GLN A 156 -9.12 -1.79 -22.73
C GLN A 156 -10.09 -1.06 -21.79
N LEU A 157 -9.82 0.20 -21.45
CA LEU A 157 -10.70 1.00 -20.60
C LEU A 157 -12.12 1.15 -21.17
N GLN A 158 -12.24 1.31 -22.49
CA GLN A 158 -13.54 1.35 -23.20
C GLN A 158 -14.33 0.03 -23.14
N ARG A 159 -13.64 -1.11 -23.01
CA ARG A 159 -14.31 -2.41 -22.82
C ARG A 159 -14.92 -2.51 -21.42
N TYR A 160 -14.29 -1.90 -20.42
CA TYR A 160 -14.68 -2.01 -19.01
C TYR A 160 -15.63 -0.93 -18.54
N LEU A 161 -15.69 0.23 -19.21
CA LEU A 161 -16.59 1.31 -18.86
C LEU A 161 -17.81 1.35 -19.78
N GLU A 162 -18.94 1.76 -19.23
CA GLU A 162 -20.07 2.22 -20.04
C GLU A 162 -19.66 3.47 -20.84
N PRO A 163 -20.21 3.69 -22.05
CA PRO A 163 -19.82 4.84 -22.89
C PRO A 163 -19.97 6.20 -22.16
N ALA A 164 -21.09 6.41 -21.46
CA ALA A 164 -21.31 7.64 -20.68
C ALA A 164 -20.31 7.82 -19.53
N ALA A 165 -19.92 6.72 -18.89
CA ALA A 165 -18.90 6.72 -17.83
C ALA A 165 -17.50 7.04 -18.38
N PHE A 166 -17.17 6.48 -19.53
CA PHE A 166 -15.91 6.75 -20.23
C PHE A 166 -15.80 8.23 -20.65
N GLU A 167 -16.84 8.81 -21.25
CA GLU A 167 -16.88 10.23 -21.62
C GLU A 167 -16.77 11.15 -20.38
N THR A 168 -17.42 10.77 -19.28
CA THR A 168 -17.35 11.52 -18.02
C THR A 168 -15.92 11.50 -17.45
N LEU A 169 -15.25 10.34 -17.51
CA LEU A 169 -13.87 10.20 -17.09
C LEU A 169 -12.94 11.04 -17.96
N GLU A 170 -13.06 10.99 -19.29
CA GLU A 170 -12.25 11.77 -20.22
C GLU A 170 -12.37 13.27 -19.96
N LYS A 171 -13.60 13.79 -19.81
CA LYS A 171 -13.85 15.20 -19.44
C LYS A 171 -13.22 15.57 -18.09
N ARG A 172 -13.27 14.67 -17.10
CA ARG A 172 -12.65 14.89 -15.79
C ARG A 172 -11.13 14.94 -15.89
N LEU A 173 -10.52 14.02 -16.64
CA LEU A 173 -9.07 13.95 -16.81
C LEU A 173 -8.52 15.18 -17.55
N ALA A 174 -9.24 15.69 -18.55
CA ALA A 174 -8.90 16.92 -19.27
C ALA A 174 -8.77 18.15 -18.35
N GLY A 175 -9.53 18.18 -17.24
CA GLY A 175 -9.50 19.25 -16.22
C GLY A 175 -8.69 18.90 -14.97
N SER A 176 -7.87 17.87 -15.00
CA SER A 176 -7.09 17.39 -13.84
C SER A 176 -5.59 17.58 -14.05
N THR A 177 -4.81 17.56 -12.96
CA THR A 177 -3.35 17.54 -13.03
C THR A 177 -2.84 16.26 -12.39
N LEU A 178 -2.09 15.46 -13.14
CA LEU A 178 -1.42 14.27 -12.61
C LEU A 178 -0.46 14.68 -11.48
N LYS A 179 -0.46 13.94 -10.37
CA LYS A 179 0.44 14.23 -9.25
C LYS A 179 1.89 13.97 -9.67
N ASN A 180 2.83 14.59 -8.96
CA ASN A 180 4.26 14.39 -9.19
C ASN A 180 4.78 13.06 -8.64
N SER A 181 4.01 12.39 -7.79
CA SER A 181 4.37 11.11 -7.18
C SER A 181 3.17 10.17 -7.09
N PHE A 182 3.46 8.89 -7.28
CA PHE A 182 2.56 7.78 -7.02
C PHE A 182 3.25 6.88 -6.00
N SER A 183 2.82 6.99 -4.75
CA SER A 183 3.41 6.22 -3.66
C SER A 183 2.38 5.91 -2.59
N PHE A 184 2.58 4.80 -1.89
CA PHE A 184 1.74 4.30 -0.83
C PHE A 184 2.54 4.12 0.45
N THR A 185 2.03 4.71 1.52
CA THR A 185 2.31 4.22 2.88
C THR A 185 1.48 2.97 3.15
N SER A 186 1.83 2.22 4.19
CA SER A 186 1.03 1.09 4.68
C SER A 186 -0.45 1.46 4.88
N GLU A 187 -0.74 2.61 5.50
CA GLU A 187 -2.11 3.06 5.75
C GLU A 187 -2.88 3.33 4.44
N GLN A 188 -2.25 4.02 3.49
CA GLN A 188 -2.86 4.31 2.19
C GLN A 188 -3.12 3.03 1.40
N TYR A 189 -2.15 2.10 1.42
CA TYR A 189 -2.26 0.84 0.72
C TYR A 189 -3.33 -0.07 1.35
N TYR A 190 -3.41 -0.12 2.68
CA TYR A 190 -4.45 -0.85 3.40
C TYR A 190 -5.84 -0.35 3.02
N LYS A 191 -6.04 0.98 3.00
CA LYS A 191 -7.29 1.63 2.59
C LYS A 191 -7.66 1.30 1.14
N LEU A 192 -6.68 1.31 0.24
CA LEU A 192 -6.88 0.95 -1.16
C LEU A 192 -7.31 -0.51 -1.31
N HIS A 193 -6.59 -1.44 -0.69
CA HIS A 193 -6.85 -2.88 -0.75
C HIS A 193 -8.25 -3.24 -0.20
N HIS A 194 -8.70 -2.52 0.83
CA HIS A 194 -10.01 -2.74 1.45
C HIS A 194 -11.11 -1.83 0.87
N CYS A 195 -10.84 -1.10 -0.21
CA CYS A 195 -11.84 -0.25 -0.86
C CYS A 195 -12.87 -1.12 -1.60
N ARG A 196 -14.10 -1.17 -1.06
CA ARG A 196 -15.20 -1.98 -1.61
C ARG A 196 -15.52 -1.62 -3.06
N ASP A 197 -15.50 -0.33 -3.40
CA ASP A 197 -15.85 0.14 -4.74
C ASP A 197 -14.76 -0.25 -5.76
N LEU A 198 -13.49 -0.17 -5.37
CA LEU A 198 -12.38 -0.65 -6.20
C LEU A 198 -12.43 -2.16 -6.39
N ASN A 199 -12.66 -2.94 -5.34
CA ASN A 199 -12.76 -4.39 -5.46
C ASN A 199 -13.96 -4.79 -6.33
N THR A 200 -15.08 -4.07 -6.23
CA THR A 200 -16.24 -4.25 -7.12
C THR A 200 -15.89 -3.91 -8.56
N TYR A 201 -15.16 -2.82 -8.78
CA TYR A 201 -14.68 -2.41 -10.10
C TYR A 201 -13.76 -3.46 -10.75
N LEU A 202 -12.76 -3.95 -10.02
CA LEU A 202 -11.84 -4.99 -10.47
C LEU A 202 -12.58 -6.31 -10.78
N ASN A 203 -13.53 -6.70 -9.93
CA ASN A 203 -14.35 -7.89 -10.18
C ASN A 203 -15.25 -7.74 -11.42
N ASN A 204 -15.75 -6.53 -11.70
CA ASN A 204 -16.48 -6.26 -12.93
C ASN A 204 -15.57 -6.41 -14.16
N ILE A 205 -14.34 -5.91 -14.09
CA ILE A 205 -13.33 -6.11 -15.14
C ILE A 205 -13.10 -7.61 -15.41
N ILE A 206 -12.83 -8.38 -14.37
CA ILE A 206 -12.55 -9.82 -14.47
C ILE A 206 -13.76 -10.58 -15.03
N SER A 207 -14.98 -10.22 -14.61
CA SER A 207 -16.22 -10.85 -15.11
C SER A 207 -16.68 -10.32 -16.48
N GLY A 208 -15.96 -9.37 -17.07
CA GLY A 208 -16.33 -8.74 -18.34
C GLY A 208 -17.59 -7.88 -18.27
N LYS A 209 -18.02 -7.50 -17.06
CA LYS A 209 -19.13 -6.57 -16.83
C LYS A 209 -18.63 -5.14 -16.99
N LYS A 210 -19.45 -4.30 -17.62
CA LYS A 210 -19.17 -2.87 -17.67
C LYS A 210 -19.43 -2.22 -16.32
N SER A 211 -18.55 -1.32 -15.93
CA SER A 211 -18.70 -0.47 -14.75
C SER A 211 -19.29 0.88 -15.14
N GLN A 212 -20.09 1.45 -14.23
CA GLN A 212 -20.67 2.78 -14.33
C GLN A 212 -19.67 3.90 -14.07
N GLY A 213 -18.45 3.58 -13.62
CA GLY A 213 -17.41 4.58 -13.38
C GLY A 213 -16.14 3.99 -12.76
N VAL A 214 -15.10 4.82 -12.75
CA VAL A 214 -13.87 4.56 -11.98
C VAL A 214 -14.09 5.09 -10.55
N PRO A 215 -13.73 4.31 -9.50
CA PRO A 215 -13.82 4.76 -8.12
C PRO A 215 -13.08 6.09 -7.89
N LYS A 216 -13.67 6.98 -7.10
CA LYS A 216 -13.12 8.33 -6.89
C LYS A 216 -11.76 8.27 -6.19
N GLU A 217 -11.57 7.32 -5.28
CA GLU A 217 -10.35 7.08 -4.52
C GLU A 217 -9.15 6.83 -5.44
N VAL A 218 -9.35 6.12 -6.56
CA VAL A 218 -8.32 5.87 -7.56
C VAL A 218 -7.93 7.17 -8.28
N LEU A 219 -8.92 7.99 -8.62
CA LEU A 219 -8.66 9.27 -9.28
C LEU A 219 -7.99 10.26 -8.33
N ASP A 220 -8.42 10.30 -7.08
CA ASP A 220 -7.84 11.15 -6.04
C ASP A 220 -6.43 10.68 -5.65
N LEU A 221 -6.09 9.41 -5.90
CA LEU A 221 -4.74 8.88 -5.75
C LEU A 221 -3.79 9.41 -6.83
N LEU A 222 -4.22 9.40 -8.10
CA LEU A 222 -3.39 9.77 -9.26
C LEU A 222 -3.39 11.27 -9.57
N PHE A 223 -4.50 11.96 -9.34
CA PHE A 223 -4.71 13.33 -9.80
C PHE A 223 -4.97 14.29 -8.64
N SER A 224 -4.63 15.56 -8.88
CA SER A 224 -5.02 16.69 -8.06
C SER A 224 -6.05 17.53 -8.81
N ALA A 225 -7.04 18.05 -8.09
CA ALA A 225 -7.99 18.99 -8.66
C ALA A 225 -7.27 20.30 -8.97
N ILE A 226 -7.49 20.84 -10.19
CA ILE A 226 -7.01 22.17 -10.54
C ILE A 226 -7.71 23.17 -9.61
N LYS A 227 -6.96 23.74 -8.65
CA LYS A 227 -7.46 24.81 -7.80
C LYS A 227 -7.62 26.05 -8.69
N ASN A 228 -8.84 26.31 -9.16
CA ASN A 228 -9.17 27.57 -9.84
C ASN A 228 -8.97 28.73 -8.87
N LYS A 229 -7.77 29.32 -8.85
CA LYS A 229 -7.41 30.46 -7.98
C LYS A 229 -8.25 31.72 -8.30
N ASN A 230 -8.90 31.76 -9.46
CA ASN A 230 -9.49 33.00 -10.00
C ASN A 230 -10.90 33.35 -9.46
N LYS A 231 -11.45 32.60 -8.50
CA LYS A 231 -12.81 32.88 -7.98
C LYS A 231 -12.87 33.71 -6.69
N ARG A 232 -11.74 34.16 -6.14
CA ARG A 232 -11.71 34.95 -4.88
C ARG A 232 -11.46 36.46 -5.04
N GLU A 233 -11.03 36.96 -6.19
CA GLU A 233 -10.83 38.41 -6.37
C GLU A 233 -12.10 39.19 -6.70
N SER A 234 -13.11 38.56 -7.31
CA SER A 234 -14.34 39.26 -7.70
C SER A 234 -15.30 39.57 -6.53
N HIS A 235 -15.06 39.03 -5.33
CA HIS A 235 -15.85 39.36 -4.13
C HIS A 235 -15.16 40.34 -3.16
N LYS A 236 -13.88 40.67 -3.35
CA LYS A 236 -13.20 41.67 -2.50
C LYS A 236 -13.43 43.10 -3.00
N ASN A 237 -13.62 43.31 -4.31
CA ASN A 237 -13.88 44.63 -4.88
C ASN A 237 -15.35 45.09 -4.83
N ARG A 238 -16.25 44.35 -4.15
CA ARG A 238 -17.68 44.71 -4.07
C ARG A 238 -18.12 45.24 -2.70
N ARG A 239 -17.20 45.35 -1.72
CA ARG A 239 -17.52 45.89 -0.38
C ARG A 239 -17.11 47.34 -0.15
N ASP A 240 -16.40 47.97 -1.08
CA ASP A 240 -15.98 49.37 -0.93
C ASP A 240 -16.89 50.40 -1.62
N VAL A 241 -18.12 50.03 -2.01
CA VAL A 241 -19.06 50.95 -2.70
C VAL A 241 -20.44 51.06 -2.00
N LYS A 242 -20.60 50.53 -0.78
CA LYS A 242 -21.84 50.74 0.00
C LYS A 242 -21.50 51.17 1.42
N ASN A 243 -21.13 52.43 1.57
CA ASN A 243 -21.28 53.21 2.80
C ASN A 243 -21.20 54.70 2.43
N ALA A 244 -22.26 55.21 1.81
CA ALA A 244 -22.60 56.62 1.82
C ALA A 244 -24.10 56.75 1.54
N SER A 245 -24.83 57.34 2.50
CA SER A 245 -26.23 57.80 2.43
C SER A 245 -27.30 56.69 2.36
N VAL A 246 -28.42 56.68 3.09
CA VAL A 246 -29.28 57.74 3.61
C VAL A 246 -29.99 57.24 4.87
N GLU A 247 -30.08 58.09 5.88
CA GLU A 247 -31.02 58.03 7.01
C GLU A 247 -32.44 58.34 6.49
N SER A 248 -33.42 57.51 6.84
CA SER A 248 -34.79 57.97 7.10
C SER A 248 -35.57 56.86 7.79
N ASP A 249 -36.00 57.20 9.01
CA ASP A 249 -37.02 56.53 9.80
C ASP A 249 -38.35 56.41 9.03
N GLU A 250 -39.10 55.34 9.30
CA GLU A 250 -40.54 55.40 9.57
C GLU A 250 -41.04 54.03 10.09
N GLU A 251 -41.77 54.11 11.21
CA GLU A 251 -42.53 53.06 11.87
C GLU A 251 -43.89 52.87 11.18
N GLU A 252 -44.41 51.63 11.20
CA GLU A 252 -45.82 51.23 11.46
C GLU A 252 -45.92 49.72 11.19
N ASP A 253 -46.20 48.90 12.21
CA ASP A 253 -47.52 48.51 12.74
C ASP A 253 -48.44 47.77 11.74
N GLY A 254 -49.02 46.66 12.20
CA GLY A 254 -49.96 45.85 11.42
C GLY A 254 -49.80 44.35 11.64
N GLY A 255 -50.31 43.86 12.77
CA GLY A 255 -50.64 42.44 12.93
C GLY A 255 -51.82 42.00 12.08
N ILE A 256 -51.99 40.69 11.87
CA ILE A 256 -53.25 39.93 11.91
C ILE A 256 -52.97 38.42 11.73
N GLN A 257 -53.67 37.65 12.56
CA GLN A 257 -53.84 36.20 12.57
C GLN A 257 -54.50 35.67 11.28
N ASP A 258 -54.29 34.41 10.88
CA ASP A 258 -55.32 33.37 11.01
C ASP A 258 -54.99 32.01 10.36
N MET A 259 -55.36 30.98 11.10
CA MET A 259 -56.02 29.71 10.72
C MET A 259 -55.77 29.09 9.33
N ASN A 260 -55.32 27.82 9.31
CA ASN A 260 -56.05 26.75 8.61
C ASN A 260 -55.63 25.32 9.00
N LYS A 261 -56.42 24.76 9.93
CA LYS A 261 -57.20 23.49 9.85
C LYS A 261 -56.93 22.53 8.67
N GLY A 262 -56.71 21.25 8.99
CA GLY A 262 -56.79 20.14 8.02
C GLY A 262 -56.60 18.75 8.65
N LYS A 263 -57.68 18.15 9.15
CA LYS A 263 -57.81 16.75 9.58
C LYS A 263 -57.64 15.78 8.39
N ASN A 264 -57.18 14.55 8.64
CA ASN A 264 -58.03 13.36 8.44
C ASN A 264 -57.38 12.06 8.97
N ASP A 265 -58.22 11.32 9.68
CA ASP A 265 -58.07 9.97 10.24
C ASP A 265 -58.09 8.85 9.19
N SER A 266 -57.58 7.67 9.58
CA SER A 266 -58.16 6.31 9.41
C SER A 266 -57.01 5.28 9.42
N SER A 267 -56.80 4.57 10.53
CA SER A 267 -57.50 3.38 11.05
C SER A 267 -57.08 2.05 10.40
N ILE A 268 -56.47 1.25 11.27
CA ILE A 268 -56.09 -0.18 11.22
C ILE A 268 -57.37 -1.08 11.09
N PRO A 269 -57.28 -2.38 10.76
CA PRO A 269 -57.05 -3.44 11.78
C PRO A 269 -56.10 -4.58 11.29
N GLU A 270 -55.18 -5.15 12.08
CA GLU A 270 -55.28 -6.10 13.21
C GLU A 270 -55.64 -7.57 12.87
N SER A 271 -54.72 -8.50 13.19
CA SER A 271 -54.92 -9.85 13.81
C SER A 271 -53.54 -10.53 13.97
N VAL A 272 -52.96 -10.78 15.16
CA VAL A 272 -53.29 -11.70 16.29
C VAL A 272 -53.03 -13.18 15.89
N THR A 273 -52.04 -13.90 16.44
CA THR A 273 -52.03 -14.66 17.73
C THR A 273 -50.58 -15.03 18.16
N LYS A 274 -50.10 -14.77 19.41
CA LYS A 274 -50.13 -15.60 20.66
C LYS A 274 -49.32 -16.92 20.56
N SER A 275 -48.49 -17.44 21.48
CA SER A 275 -47.98 -17.18 22.86
C SER A 275 -46.75 -18.14 23.05
N THR A 276 -45.77 -18.01 23.95
CA THR A 276 -45.81 -18.38 25.38
C THR A 276 -44.40 -18.25 26.01
N THR A 277 -44.41 -17.90 27.30
CA THR A 277 -43.40 -17.65 28.35
C THR A 277 -42.26 -18.68 28.59
N SER A 278 -41.08 -18.23 29.06
CA SER A 278 -40.63 -18.41 30.48
C SER A 278 -39.16 -18.00 30.77
N SER A 279 -39.00 -17.28 31.91
CA SER A 279 -37.89 -17.23 32.90
C SER A 279 -36.42 -16.85 32.58
N LEU A 280 -36.05 -15.70 33.20
CA LEU A 280 -34.78 -15.21 33.79
C LEU A 280 -34.09 -16.22 34.75
N PRO A 281 -32.80 -16.06 35.17
CA PRO A 281 -32.21 -14.84 35.79
C PRO A 281 -30.81 -14.39 35.28
N GLU A 282 -30.58 -13.08 35.16
CA GLU A 282 -29.77 -12.19 36.03
C GLU A 282 -28.24 -12.44 36.04
N SER A 283 -27.48 -11.51 35.44
CA SER A 283 -26.38 -10.80 36.12
C SER A 283 -25.92 -9.62 35.26
N ALA A 284 -26.34 -8.41 35.63
CA ALA A 284 -25.91 -7.16 35.02
C ALA A 284 -24.70 -6.60 35.79
N GLY A 285 -23.62 -6.30 35.06
CA GLY A 285 -22.52 -5.44 35.52
C GLY A 285 -22.47 -4.21 34.62
N GLU A 286 -23.23 -3.18 34.97
CA GLU A 286 -23.16 -1.86 34.34
C GLU A 286 -21.93 -1.11 34.86
N CYS A 287 -21.03 -0.70 33.97
CA CYS A 287 -20.00 0.28 34.27
C CYS A 287 -20.40 1.61 33.62
N LYS A 288 -20.99 2.50 34.43
CA LYS A 288 -21.24 3.91 34.11
C LYS A 288 -20.00 4.71 34.51
N ILE A 289 -19.40 5.45 33.58
CA ILE A 289 -18.52 6.58 33.90
C ILE A 289 -18.89 7.75 32.98
N ASP A 290 -18.95 8.91 33.63
CA ASP A 290 -19.59 10.15 33.25
C ASP A 290 -18.98 10.93 32.07
N LYS A 291 -19.84 11.80 31.56
CA LYS A 291 -19.55 12.91 30.64
C LYS A 291 -18.88 14.08 31.38
N GLU A 292 -18.39 15.00 30.54
CA GLU A 292 -17.93 16.37 30.81
C GLU A 292 -16.46 16.54 31.20
N MET A 293 -15.67 17.06 30.24
CA MET A 293 -14.84 18.23 30.54
C MET A 293 -14.69 19.11 29.30
N LYS A 294 -14.80 20.40 29.57
CA LYS A 294 -14.88 21.56 28.67
C LYS A 294 -13.52 21.89 28.04
N ASN A 295 -13.56 22.45 26.83
CA ASN A 295 -12.49 23.26 26.25
C ASN A 295 -12.07 24.40 27.17
N PRO A 296 -10.85 24.93 26.98
CA PRO A 296 -10.81 26.33 26.56
C PRO A 296 -9.89 26.61 25.36
N LEU A 297 -10.24 27.73 24.73
CA LEU A 297 -9.63 28.43 23.60
C LEU A 297 -8.29 29.11 23.93
N ALA A 298 -7.62 29.47 22.84
CA ALA A 298 -6.80 30.67 22.58
C ALA A 298 -5.31 30.65 22.97
N ASN A 299 -4.46 30.78 21.94
CA ASN A 299 -3.79 32.08 21.73
C ASN A 299 -3.34 32.27 20.27
N GLU A 300 -3.65 33.47 19.78
CA GLU A 300 -3.18 34.07 18.54
C GLU A 300 -1.73 34.53 18.71
N GLU A 301 -0.88 34.31 17.70
CA GLU A 301 0.23 35.23 17.43
C GLU A 301 0.20 35.64 15.95
N LYS A 302 0.02 36.94 15.76
CA LYS A 302 0.06 37.67 14.50
C LYS A 302 1.52 38.02 14.22
N SER A 303 2.02 37.73 13.01
CA SER A 303 3.15 38.44 12.45
C SER A 303 2.76 39.08 11.13
N ASN A 304 3.07 40.37 11.06
CA ASN A 304 2.63 41.35 10.11
C ASN A 304 3.82 41.63 9.18
N VAL A 305 3.72 41.38 7.89
CA VAL A 305 4.70 41.88 6.90
C VAL A 305 3.95 42.45 5.71
N GLN A 306 4.18 43.75 5.51
CA GLN A 306 3.60 44.64 4.53
C GLN A 306 4.61 44.81 3.40
N VAL A 307 4.30 44.41 2.17
CA VAL A 307 5.03 44.85 0.97
C VAL A 307 4.05 45.03 -0.19
N SER A 308 4.09 46.23 -0.77
CA SER A 308 3.29 46.72 -1.90
C SER A 308 3.60 46.03 -3.23
N PRO A 309 2.64 45.96 -4.18
CA PRO A 309 2.85 45.38 -5.50
C PRO A 309 3.39 46.43 -6.49
N LYS A 310 4.34 46.01 -7.33
CA LYS A 310 4.66 46.68 -8.60
C LYS A 310 4.27 45.71 -9.72
N ASP A 311 3.40 46.20 -10.59
CA ASP A 311 3.00 45.55 -11.84
C ASP A 311 4.16 45.55 -12.83
N GLU A 312 4.62 44.36 -13.23
CA GLU A 312 5.38 44.18 -14.46
C GLU A 312 4.78 43.04 -15.28
N PHE A 313 4.56 43.38 -16.54
CA PHE A 313 4.00 42.60 -17.63
C PHE A 313 5.00 41.50 -18.03
N ILE A 314 4.60 40.22 -18.03
CA ILE A 314 5.48 39.11 -18.44
C ILE A 314 5.02 38.55 -19.79
N GLU A 315 5.87 38.73 -20.80
CA GLU A 315 5.81 38.09 -22.11
C GLU A 315 6.20 36.59 -22.05
N PRO A 316 5.70 35.76 -22.97
CA PRO A 316 5.92 34.32 -22.96
C PRO A 316 7.27 33.96 -23.62
N ASN A 317 8.33 33.90 -22.82
CA ASN A 317 9.58 33.26 -23.23
C ASN A 317 10.12 32.32 -22.13
N GLU A 318 9.40 31.23 -21.86
CA GLU A 318 9.79 30.17 -20.91
C GLU A 318 10.13 28.84 -21.61
N ARG A 319 10.62 28.87 -22.85
CA ARG A 319 10.95 27.63 -23.59
C ARG A 319 12.35 27.06 -23.34
N GLU A 320 13.27 27.79 -22.71
CA GLU A 320 14.62 27.27 -22.40
C GLU A 320 14.82 26.89 -20.92
N LYS A 321 14.07 27.49 -19.98
CA LYS A 321 14.25 27.18 -18.54
C LYS A 321 13.65 25.85 -18.08
N MET A 322 12.68 25.27 -18.81
CA MET A 322 12.06 23.99 -18.41
C MET A 322 12.88 22.75 -18.76
N LYS A 323 13.73 22.80 -19.80
CA LYS A 323 14.63 21.66 -20.12
C LYS A 323 15.79 21.57 -19.12
N ASP A 324 16.42 22.70 -18.80
CA ASP A 324 17.51 22.76 -17.84
C ASP A 324 17.08 22.40 -16.41
N THR A 325 15.83 22.69 -16.03
CA THR A 325 15.31 22.33 -14.70
C THR A 325 14.97 20.84 -14.59
N VAL A 326 14.52 20.19 -15.68
CA VAL A 326 14.26 18.74 -15.72
C VAL A 326 15.57 17.96 -15.78
N GLU A 327 16.57 18.45 -16.52
CA GLU A 327 17.90 17.82 -16.61
C GLU A 327 18.74 18.01 -15.34
N SER A 328 18.63 19.18 -14.68
CA SER A 328 19.26 19.44 -13.37
C SER A 328 18.61 18.63 -12.24
N ASN A 329 17.27 18.45 -12.25
CA ASN A 329 16.59 17.55 -11.31
C ASN A 329 16.89 16.07 -11.59
N LYS A 330 17.04 15.65 -12.86
CA LYS A 330 17.53 14.30 -13.21
C LYS A 330 18.97 14.08 -12.75
N ALA A 331 19.83 15.11 -12.80
CA ALA A 331 21.21 15.03 -12.34
C ALA A 331 21.32 14.99 -10.80
N ILE A 332 20.46 15.69 -10.05
CA ILE A 332 20.41 15.63 -8.58
C ILE A 332 19.89 14.26 -8.10
N ILE A 333 18.87 13.69 -8.76
CA ILE A 333 18.35 12.35 -8.46
C ILE A 333 19.38 11.26 -8.84
N LYS A 334 20.09 11.42 -9.97
CA LYS A 334 21.11 10.47 -10.44
C LYS A 334 22.44 10.57 -9.68
N LYS A 335 22.72 11.69 -9.00
CA LYS A 335 23.82 11.81 -8.03
C LYS A 335 23.49 11.10 -6.72
N ARG A 336 22.25 11.17 -6.22
CA ARG A 336 21.82 10.40 -5.03
C ARG A 336 21.75 8.89 -5.27
N ALA A 337 21.34 8.46 -6.46
CA ALA A 337 21.27 7.03 -6.81
C ALA A 337 22.64 6.39 -7.17
N LYS A 338 23.74 7.15 -7.18
CA LYS A 338 25.10 6.65 -7.43
C LYS A 338 25.98 6.58 -6.18
N GLU A 339 25.51 7.04 -5.03
CA GLU A 339 26.21 6.92 -3.74
C GLU A 339 25.70 5.73 -2.89
N GLU A 340 24.71 4.97 -3.35
CA GLU A 340 24.16 3.75 -2.69
C GLU A 340 25.04 2.49 -2.83
N THR A 341 26.33 2.62 -3.18
CA THR A 341 27.23 1.44 -3.26
C THR A 341 28.06 1.19 -2.02
N ASP A 342 27.94 2.01 -0.96
CA ASP A 342 28.48 1.72 0.37
C ASP A 342 27.59 2.40 1.44
N ASP A 343 26.41 1.83 1.71
CA ASP A 343 25.53 2.25 2.80
C ASP A 343 26.21 1.97 4.15
N VAL A 344 27.09 2.86 4.61
CA VAL A 344 27.45 2.92 6.02
C VAL A 344 26.17 3.28 6.77
N PRO A 345 25.62 2.39 7.61
CA PRO A 345 24.36 2.65 8.29
C PRO A 345 24.54 3.91 9.14
N ASN A 346 23.64 4.88 8.98
CA ASN A 346 23.61 6.07 9.83
C ASN A 346 23.13 5.66 11.22
N THR A 347 24.05 5.09 12.00
CA THR A 347 23.78 4.57 13.33
C THR A 347 23.49 5.72 14.26
N MET A 348 22.30 5.70 14.85
CA MET A 348 21.90 6.72 15.80
C MET A 348 22.55 6.39 17.15
N PRO A 349 23.36 7.29 17.75
CA PRO A 349 23.96 7.01 19.05
C PRO A 349 22.88 6.86 20.11
N GLU A 350 23.08 5.92 21.06
CA GLU A 350 22.08 5.55 22.08
C GLU A 350 21.60 6.75 22.92
N ASN A 351 22.43 7.79 23.04
CA ASN A 351 22.13 9.02 23.77
C ASN A 351 21.04 9.89 23.13
N ASP A 352 20.83 9.79 21.82
CA ASP A 352 19.86 10.61 21.07
C ASP A 352 18.46 9.98 21.03
N LEU A 353 18.33 8.75 21.52
CA LEU A 353 17.05 8.04 21.60
C LEU A 353 16.14 8.70 22.64
N ASN A 354 14.83 8.74 22.33
CA ASN A 354 13.85 9.15 23.35
C ASN A 354 13.80 8.12 24.50
N GLU A 355 13.35 8.55 25.69
CA GLU A 355 13.33 7.70 26.88
C GLU A 355 12.53 6.40 26.69
N LYS A 356 11.44 6.43 25.91
CA LYS A 356 10.66 5.21 25.59
C LYS A 356 11.50 4.19 24.83
N LEU A 357 12.31 4.66 23.88
CA LEU A 357 13.21 3.81 23.11
C LEU A 357 14.35 3.29 23.97
N LYS A 358 14.95 4.12 24.83
CA LYS A 358 15.98 3.65 25.78
C LYS A 358 15.47 2.51 26.67
N VAL A 359 14.27 2.65 27.23
CA VAL A 359 13.63 1.58 28.02
C VAL A 359 13.40 0.33 27.17
N ALA A 360 12.88 0.49 25.95
CA ALA A 360 12.67 -0.61 25.02
C ALA A 360 13.97 -1.35 24.68
N PHE A 361 15.07 -0.63 24.45
CA PHE A 361 16.39 -1.22 24.18
C PHE A 361 16.98 -1.90 25.41
N GLY A 362 16.87 -1.31 26.60
CA GLY A 362 17.28 -1.97 27.83
C GLY A 362 16.54 -3.29 28.05
N THR A 363 15.23 -3.29 27.77
CA THR A 363 14.40 -4.51 27.84
C THR A 363 14.84 -5.54 26.79
N LEU A 364 15.19 -5.09 25.57
CA LEU A 364 15.61 -5.97 24.47
C LEU A 364 16.98 -6.59 24.73
N LYS A 365 17.95 -5.79 25.22
CA LYS A 365 19.26 -6.27 25.67
C LYS A 365 19.09 -7.34 26.75
N LYS A 366 18.24 -7.09 27.75
CA LYS A 366 17.97 -8.04 28.82
C LYS A 366 17.40 -9.37 28.31
N LYS A 367 16.40 -9.34 27.41
CA LYS A 367 15.83 -10.56 26.79
C LYS A 367 16.93 -11.40 26.12
N TYR A 368 17.77 -10.78 25.30
CA TYR A 368 18.79 -11.52 24.58
C TYR A 368 19.90 -12.07 25.49
N GLN A 369 20.25 -11.35 26.57
CA GLN A 369 21.14 -11.89 27.61
C GLN A 369 20.53 -13.12 28.29
N GLU A 370 19.22 -13.11 28.57
CA GLU A 370 18.49 -14.27 29.11
C GLU A 370 18.45 -15.46 28.12
N GLU A 371 18.44 -15.17 26.80
CA GLU A 371 18.55 -16.18 25.73
C GLU A 371 20.00 -16.69 25.52
N GLY A 372 20.97 -16.19 26.29
CA GLY A 372 22.36 -16.64 26.26
C GLY A 372 23.22 -15.99 25.16
N LEU A 373 22.74 -14.91 24.53
CA LEU A 373 23.59 -14.09 23.66
C LEU A 373 24.53 -13.23 24.51
N ASP A 374 25.83 -13.27 24.20
CA ASP A 374 26.85 -12.45 24.86
C ASP A 374 26.76 -10.99 24.40
N LEU A 375 25.73 -10.32 24.90
CA LEU A 375 25.65 -8.87 24.87
C LEU A 375 26.51 -8.33 26.01
N SER A 376 27.83 -8.43 25.83
CA SER A 376 28.81 -7.65 26.58
C SER A 376 28.31 -6.20 26.73
N PRO A 377 28.63 -5.49 27.82
CA PRO A 377 28.35 -4.05 27.93
C PRO A 377 28.81 -3.23 26.71
N ASP A 378 29.81 -3.74 25.99
CA ASP A 378 30.39 -3.14 24.78
C ASP A 378 29.74 -3.63 23.47
N SER A 379 28.91 -4.68 23.52
CA SER A 379 28.16 -5.19 22.37
C SER A 379 27.05 -4.21 21.99
N GLN A 380 27.35 -3.35 21.00
CA GLN A 380 26.40 -2.35 20.52
C GLN A 380 25.34 -3.00 19.64
N LEU A 381 24.08 -2.90 20.06
CA LEU A 381 22.94 -3.11 19.16
C LEU A 381 22.99 -2.04 18.08
N TYR A 382 22.93 -2.45 16.82
CA TYR A 382 22.83 -1.50 15.71
C TYR A 382 21.39 -1.09 15.57
N VAL A 383 21.11 0.18 15.84
CA VAL A 383 19.78 0.78 15.72
C VAL A 383 19.81 1.80 14.61
N ASP A 384 18.85 1.68 13.70
CA ASP A 384 18.64 2.65 12.64
C ASP A 384 17.15 2.99 12.51
N GLN A 385 16.88 4.27 12.27
CA GLN A 385 15.55 4.78 12.00
C GLN A 385 15.41 5.07 10.51
N VAL A 386 14.72 4.16 9.82
CA VAL A 386 14.38 4.33 8.41
C VAL A 386 13.29 5.39 8.30
N THR A 387 13.68 6.61 7.90
CA THR A 387 12.75 7.72 7.68
C THR A 387 11.82 7.45 6.51
N VAL A 388 12.38 7.11 5.35
CA VAL A 388 11.66 6.67 4.15
C VAL A 388 12.54 5.67 3.40
N CYS A 389 11.96 4.54 2.99
CA CYS A 389 12.60 3.57 2.11
C CYS A 389 11.59 3.06 1.09
N GLU A 390 11.99 2.95 -0.18
CA GLU A 390 11.17 2.44 -1.27
C GLU A 390 11.40 0.94 -1.47
N HIS A 391 10.35 0.21 -1.82
CA HIS A 391 10.49 -1.21 -2.13
C HIS A 391 11.30 -1.39 -3.41
N LYS A 392 12.30 -2.29 -3.39
CA LYS A 392 13.24 -2.55 -4.49
C LYS A 392 12.57 -2.82 -5.85
N ARG A 393 11.56 -3.69 -5.88
CA ARG A 393 10.73 -3.98 -7.07
C ARG A 393 9.58 -2.98 -7.29
N TYR A 394 8.77 -2.72 -6.26
CA TYR A 394 7.58 -1.88 -6.34
C TYR A 394 7.85 -0.48 -5.76
N SER A 395 8.56 0.38 -6.48
CA SER A 395 9.03 1.68 -5.95
C SER A 395 7.94 2.61 -5.39
N CYS A 396 6.67 2.39 -5.78
CA CYS A 396 5.54 3.10 -5.18
C CYS A 396 5.26 2.68 -3.73
N LEU A 397 5.65 1.50 -3.26
CA LEU A 397 5.47 1.08 -1.86
C LEU A 397 6.59 1.67 -0.99
N ARG A 398 6.23 2.38 0.09
CA ARG A 398 7.18 3.09 0.94
C ARG A 398 6.99 2.77 2.41
N ALA A 399 8.05 2.25 3.03
CA ALA A 399 8.18 2.16 4.47
C ALA A 399 8.57 3.53 5.01
N GLN A 400 7.95 3.93 6.14
CA GLN A 400 8.19 5.25 6.75
C GLN A 400 8.30 5.12 8.26
N ASN A 401 9.26 5.85 8.84
CA ASN A 401 9.50 5.91 10.28
C ASN A 401 9.60 4.52 10.94
N VAL A 402 10.33 3.61 10.30
CA VAL A 402 10.50 2.23 10.78
C VAL A 402 11.81 2.15 11.56
N LEU A 403 11.74 1.64 12.79
CA LEU A 403 12.92 1.31 13.57
C LEU A 403 13.38 -0.09 13.19
N ARG A 404 14.63 -0.21 12.76
CA ARG A 404 15.29 -1.49 12.55
C ARG A 404 16.41 -1.67 13.56
N VAL A 405 16.53 -2.90 14.06
CA VAL A 405 17.57 -3.31 14.99
C VAL A 405 18.32 -4.51 14.41
N LYS A 406 19.63 -4.54 14.59
CA LYS A 406 20.48 -5.65 14.20
C LYS A 406 21.37 -6.05 15.38
N LEU A 407 21.38 -7.34 15.70
CA LEU A 407 22.24 -7.89 16.74
C LEU A 407 23.69 -7.97 16.24
N PRO A 408 24.71 -7.87 17.11
CA PRO A 408 26.12 -7.90 16.71
C PRO A 408 26.51 -9.13 15.89
N GLU A 409 25.95 -10.29 16.24
CA GLU A 409 26.26 -11.57 15.59
C GLU A 409 25.36 -11.87 14.38
N GLU A 410 24.28 -11.10 14.19
CA GLU A 410 23.34 -11.34 13.09
C GLU A 410 23.74 -10.54 11.87
N THR A 411 23.50 -11.10 10.69
CA THR A 411 23.68 -10.39 9.41
C THR A 411 22.45 -9.54 9.07
N GLU A 412 21.29 -9.91 9.59
CA GLU A 412 19.99 -9.39 9.17
C GLU A 412 19.38 -8.40 10.17
N TYR A 413 18.65 -7.44 9.64
CA TYR A 413 17.87 -6.50 10.44
C TYR A 413 16.52 -7.10 10.83
N ARG A 414 16.00 -6.67 11.98
CA ARG A 414 14.64 -6.92 12.44
C ARG A 414 13.91 -5.59 12.61
N ILE A 415 12.60 -5.56 12.39
CA ILE A 415 11.80 -4.38 12.76
C ILE A 415 11.55 -4.39 14.26
N LEU A 416 11.81 -3.27 14.94
CA LEU A 416 11.44 -3.08 16.34
C LEU A 416 10.20 -2.19 16.44
N ARG A 417 9.13 -2.67 17.10
CA ARG A 417 7.91 -1.88 17.31
C ARG A 417 7.46 -1.91 18.76
N ILE A 418 7.27 -0.74 19.35
CA ILE A 418 6.67 -0.56 20.67
C ILE A 418 5.15 -0.42 20.49
N LEU A 419 4.37 -1.27 21.16
CA LEU A 419 2.91 -1.32 21.02
C LEU A 419 2.21 -0.55 22.14
N GLU A 420 1.19 0.22 21.76
CA GLU A 420 0.31 0.97 22.66
C GLU A 420 -1.07 0.30 22.78
N ASP A 421 -1.54 -0.01 23.99
CA ASP A 421 -2.79 -0.76 24.26
C ASP A 421 -3.97 -0.36 23.38
N LYS A 422 -4.42 0.89 23.52
CA LYS A 422 -5.63 1.36 22.86
C LYS A 422 -5.45 1.54 21.36
N LYS A 423 -4.21 1.76 20.90
CA LYS A 423 -3.91 2.11 19.51
C LYS A 423 -3.64 0.85 18.69
N ASP A 424 -2.83 -0.06 19.21
CA ASP A 424 -2.28 -1.18 18.47
C ASP A 424 -2.93 -2.53 18.80
N LEU A 425 -3.51 -2.65 20.00
CA LEU A 425 -4.09 -3.90 20.48
C LEU A 425 -5.63 -3.86 20.50
N THR A 426 -6.21 -5.04 20.33
CA THR A 426 -7.64 -5.31 20.59
C THR A 426 -7.86 -5.45 22.10
N CYS A 427 -9.11 -5.43 22.56
CA CYS A 427 -9.45 -5.70 23.97
C CYS A 427 -9.01 -7.09 24.47
N LYS A 428 -8.65 -7.99 23.56
CA LYS A 428 -8.13 -9.34 23.86
C LYS A 428 -6.59 -9.40 23.88
N GLY A 429 -5.90 -8.27 23.73
CA GLY A 429 -4.44 -8.22 23.66
C GLY A 429 -3.83 -8.59 22.30
N ASN A 430 -4.65 -8.99 21.31
CA ASN A 430 -4.13 -9.28 19.95
C ASN A 430 -3.87 -7.98 19.18
N LEU A 431 -2.89 -8.00 18.27
CA LEU A 431 -2.68 -6.91 17.30
C LEU A 431 -3.94 -6.63 16.49
N LYS A 432 -4.24 -5.35 16.28
CA LYS A 432 -5.29 -4.96 15.32
C LYS A 432 -4.85 -5.27 13.90
N LYS A 433 -5.81 -5.60 13.03
CA LYS A 433 -5.57 -5.99 11.63
C LYS A 433 -4.75 -4.96 10.84
N ASN A 434 -5.02 -3.66 11.03
CA ASN A 434 -4.29 -2.59 10.35
C ASN A 434 -2.82 -2.50 10.83
N VAL A 435 -2.55 -2.79 12.10
CA VAL A 435 -1.20 -2.78 12.67
C VAL A 435 -0.40 -4.00 12.22
N GLU A 436 -1.05 -5.16 12.22
CA GLU A 436 -0.48 -6.38 11.62
C GLU A 436 -0.14 -6.17 10.15
N PHE A 437 -1.07 -5.60 9.38
CA PHE A 437 -0.83 -5.29 7.97
C PHE A 437 0.33 -4.31 7.80
N GLU A 438 0.37 -3.22 8.56
CA GLU A 438 1.46 -2.24 8.50
C GLU A 438 2.82 -2.87 8.76
N LEU A 439 2.89 -3.77 9.75
CA LEU A 439 4.11 -4.49 10.08
C LEU A 439 4.58 -5.37 8.92
N GLN A 440 3.67 -6.18 8.35
CA GLN A 440 3.96 -7.05 7.21
C GLN A 440 4.32 -6.25 5.95
N PHE A 441 3.66 -5.11 5.72
CA PHE A 441 3.97 -4.18 4.64
C PHE A 441 5.40 -3.64 4.76
N ASN A 442 5.77 -3.14 5.94
CA ASN A 442 7.10 -2.58 6.17
C ASN A 442 8.19 -3.66 6.06
N MET A 443 7.91 -4.88 6.55
CA MET A 443 8.79 -6.04 6.39
C MET A 443 9.01 -6.38 4.91
N ALA A 444 7.96 -6.42 4.11
CA ALA A 444 8.07 -6.66 2.68
C ALA A 444 8.88 -5.57 1.96
N VAL A 445 8.58 -4.30 2.23
CA VAL A 445 9.29 -3.15 1.63
C VAL A 445 10.78 -3.15 1.95
N LEU A 446 11.13 -3.46 3.19
CA LEU A 446 12.52 -3.48 3.66
C LEU A 446 13.23 -4.82 3.43
N ALA A 447 12.56 -5.82 2.85
CA ALA A 447 13.04 -7.19 2.75
C ALA A 447 13.50 -7.78 4.11
N ILE A 448 12.76 -7.48 5.18
CA ILE A 448 13.00 -7.99 6.54
C ILE A 448 12.02 -9.13 6.83
N TRP A 449 12.53 -10.26 7.31
CA TRP A 449 11.73 -11.45 7.58
C TRP A 449 11.22 -11.57 9.01
N ARG A 450 11.69 -10.74 9.94
CA ARG A 450 11.31 -10.81 11.37
C ARG A 450 11.11 -9.44 12.00
N SER A 451 10.20 -9.39 12.96
CA SER A 451 9.97 -8.23 13.82
C SER A 451 9.93 -8.61 15.30
N GLU A 452 10.37 -7.69 16.15
CA GLU A 452 10.28 -7.73 17.61
C GLU A 452 9.27 -6.67 18.07
N LEU A 453 8.29 -7.12 18.84
CA LEU A 453 7.22 -6.29 19.36
C LEU A 453 7.35 -6.19 20.88
N ILE A 454 7.26 -4.96 21.41
CA ILE A 454 7.36 -4.71 22.85
C ILE A 454 6.01 -4.22 23.36
N HIS A 455 5.47 -4.90 24.36
CA HIS A 455 4.24 -4.49 25.03
C HIS A 455 4.29 -4.85 26.51
N GLY A 456 4.04 -3.87 27.40
CA GLY A 456 3.99 -4.13 28.84
C GLY A 456 5.31 -4.66 29.44
N GLY A 457 6.45 -4.48 28.75
CA GLY A 457 7.73 -5.08 29.13
C GLY A 457 7.95 -6.50 28.60
N GLU A 458 6.94 -7.09 27.96
CA GLU A 458 7.02 -8.40 27.30
C GLU A 458 7.38 -8.28 25.82
N PHE A 459 7.96 -9.35 25.28
CA PHE A 459 8.36 -9.45 23.87
C PHE A 459 7.56 -10.48 23.10
N PHE A 460 7.20 -10.10 21.88
CA PHE A 460 6.59 -10.99 20.92
C PHE A 460 7.35 -10.87 19.61
N SER A 461 7.86 -11.99 19.11
CA SER A 461 8.48 -12.01 17.79
C SER A 461 7.42 -12.39 16.76
N ARG A 462 7.48 -11.74 15.59
CA ARG A 462 6.58 -12.04 14.48
C ARG A 462 7.36 -12.14 13.19
N ASP A 463 7.29 -13.31 12.58
CA ASP A 463 7.92 -13.57 11.29
C ASP A 463 7.06 -13.04 10.13
N ALA A 464 7.71 -12.85 8.99
CA ALA A 464 7.08 -12.47 7.74
C ALA A 464 6.16 -13.57 7.26
N SER A 465 4.92 -13.17 7.02
CA SER A 465 4.01 -13.92 6.19
C SER A 465 4.25 -13.55 4.73
N SER A 466 3.74 -14.37 3.81
CA SER A 466 3.81 -14.04 2.40
C SER A 466 3.09 -12.73 2.11
N PHE A 467 3.80 -11.76 1.55
CA PHE A 467 3.20 -10.50 1.06
C PHE A 467 2.70 -10.62 -0.39
N LYS A 468 2.78 -11.81 -0.98
CA LYS A 468 2.53 -12.08 -2.39
C LYS A 468 1.11 -11.72 -2.83
N GLU A 469 0.10 -11.97 -2.01
CA GLU A 469 -1.29 -11.60 -2.33
C GLU A 469 -1.43 -10.09 -2.58
N TYR A 470 -0.75 -9.30 -1.75
CA TYR A 470 -0.76 -7.85 -1.86
C TYR A 470 0.06 -7.35 -3.03
N GLU A 471 1.18 -8.01 -3.36
CA GLU A 471 1.93 -7.74 -4.59
C GLU A 471 1.07 -8.02 -5.82
N GLU A 472 0.44 -9.20 -5.91
CA GLU A 472 -0.46 -9.56 -7.00
C GLU A 472 -1.63 -8.59 -7.14
N PHE A 473 -2.18 -8.10 -6.03
CA PHE A 473 -3.19 -7.04 -6.05
C PHE A 473 -2.64 -5.76 -6.68
N LEU A 474 -1.44 -5.30 -6.29
CA LEU A 474 -0.82 -4.10 -6.86
C LEU A 474 -0.62 -4.24 -8.36
N GLU A 475 -0.09 -5.39 -8.80
CA GLU A 475 0.16 -5.66 -10.22
C GLU A 475 -1.13 -5.61 -11.03
N LYS A 476 -2.20 -6.26 -10.54
CA LYS A 476 -3.54 -6.22 -11.16
C LYS A 476 -4.10 -4.80 -11.16
N PHE A 477 -4.02 -4.09 -10.04
CA PHE A 477 -4.51 -2.72 -9.91
C PHE A 477 -3.81 -1.79 -10.90
N VAL A 478 -2.49 -1.88 -11.02
CA VAL A 478 -1.72 -1.04 -11.93
C VAL A 478 -2.03 -1.37 -13.38
N ALA A 479 -1.99 -2.65 -13.75
CA ALA A 479 -2.22 -3.09 -15.12
C ALA A 479 -3.65 -2.79 -15.62
N GLN A 480 -4.66 -3.02 -14.78
CA GLN A 480 -6.06 -2.93 -15.20
C GLN A 480 -6.69 -1.54 -14.97
N VAL A 481 -6.10 -0.73 -14.09
CA VAL A 481 -6.70 0.55 -13.66
C VAL A 481 -5.76 1.72 -13.89
N VAL A 482 -4.56 1.70 -13.32
CA VAL A 482 -3.65 2.86 -13.38
C VAL A 482 -3.17 3.13 -14.80
N LEU A 483 -2.61 2.13 -15.49
CA LEU A 483 -2.05 2.32 -16.84
C LEU A 483 -3.10 2.79 -17.85
N PRO A 484 -4.33 2.22 -17.92
CA PRO A 484 -5.37 2.72 -18.81
C PRO A 484 -5.81 4.15 -18.53
N ILE A 485 -5.90 4.54 -17.25
CA ILE A 485 -6.29 5.90 -16.87
C ILE A 485 -5.17 6.89 -17.22
N VAL A 486 -3.90 6.55 -16.96
CA VAL A 486 -2.75 7.38 -17.32
C VAL A 486 -2.64 7.54 -18.83
N ALA A 487 -2.87 6.48 -19.61
CA ALA A 487 -2.90 6.53 -21.07
C ALA A 487 -3.99 7.48 -21.59
N LEU A 488 -5.21 7.39 -21.05
CA LEU A 488 -6.32 8.29 -21.41
C LEU A 488 -5.99 9.75 -21.05
N TYR A 489 -5.43 10.00 -19.87
CA TYR A 489 -5.00 11.33 -19.45
C TYR A 489 -3.96 11.93 -20.41
N LYS A 490 -2.92 11.16 -20.77
CA LYS A 490 -1.88 11.59 -21.72
C LYS A 490 -2.49 11.98 -23.07
N LYS A 491 -3.43 11.18 -23.58
CA LYS A 491 -4.15 11.47 -24.83
C LYS A 491 -4.94 12.77 -24.73
N ALA A 492 -5.78 12.91 -23.70
CA ALA A 492 -6.60 14.11 -23.50
C ALA A 492 -5.72 15.38 -23.42
N TRP A 493 -4.56 15.29 -22.77
CA TRP A 493 -3.62 16.40 -22.67
C TRP A 493 -2.95 16.73 -24.02
N GLN A 494 -2.58 15.72 -24.81
CA GLN A 494 -2.07 15.89 -26.17
C GLN A 494 -3.10 16.58 -27.08
N ASP A 495 -4.37 16.18 -27.00
CA ASP A 495 -5.45 16.76 -27.81
C ASP A 495 -5.67 18.25 -27.48
N ILE A 496 -5.66 18.62 -26.20
CA ILE A 496 -5.73 20.01 -25.75
C ILE A 496 -4.56 20.83 -26.30
N PHE A 497 -3.34 20.28 -26.20
CA PHE A 497 -2.14 20.97 -26.68
C PHE A 497 -2.14 21.16 -28.20
N GLN A 498 -2.51 20.13 -28.96
CA GLN A 498 -2.61 20.20 -30.42
C GLN A 498 -3.65 21.24 -30.85
N LYS A 499 -4.79 21.29 -30.15
CA LYS A 499 -5.83 22.29 -30.40
C LYS A 499 -5.34 23.71 -30.13
N ALA A 500 -4.75 23.95 -28.96
CA ALA A 500 -4.18 25.27 -28.62
C ALA A 500 -3.08 25.71 -29.61
N TRP A 501 -2.28 24.76 -30.10
CA TRP A 501 -1.24 25.04 -31.09
C TRP A 501 -1.79 25.32 -32.49
N ALA A 502 -2.90 24.67 -32.89
CA ALA A 502 -3.61 25.00 -34.12
C ALA A 502 -4.23 26.41 -34.04
N ASP A 503 -4.88 26.74 -32.92
CA ASP A 503 -5.54 28.04 -32.70
C ASP A 503 -4.52 29.20 -32.73
N SER A 504 -3.32 29.00 -32.17
CA SER A 504 -2.24 30.01 -32.19
C SER A 504 -1.76 30.34 -33.61
N ARG A 505 -1.74 29.37 -34.53
CA ARG A 505 -1.32 29.59 -35.94
C ARG A 505 -2.36 30.34 -36.78
N HIS A 506 -3.64 30.23 -36.42
CA HIS A 506 -4.70 31.00 -37.08
C HIS A 506 -4.70 32.47 -36.66
N PHE A 507 -4.16 32.80 -35.48
CA PHE A 507 -4.07 34.18 -35.03
C PHE A 507 -2.99 34.99 -35.77
N THR A 508 -1.83 34.39 -36.04
CA THR A 508 -0.72 35.06 -36.74
C THR A 508 -1.03 35.35 -38.21
N THR A 509 -1.76 34.48 -38.89
CA THR A 509 -2.15 34.67 -40.30
C THR A 509 -3.21 35.76 -40.51
N ARG A 510 -4.03 36.07 -39.49
CA ARG A 510 -5.08 37.09 -39.59
C ARG A 510 -4.61 38.51 -39.22
N SER A 511 -3.53 38.64 -38.45
CA SER A 511 -2.95 39.96 -38.10
C SER A 511 -2.05 40.56 -39.19
N GLY A 512 -1.53 39.75 -40.12
CA GLY A 512 -0.63 40.20 -41.19
C GLY A 512 -1.28 40.85 -42.41
N THR A 513 -2.61 40.77 -42.55
CA THR A 513 -3.34 41.32 -43.71
C THR A 513 -4.01 42.68 -43.46
N ALA A 514 -3.98 43.19 -42.23
CA ALA A 514 -4.64 44.45 -41.88
C ALA A 514 -3.79 45.73 -42.10
N THR A 515 -2.49 45.62 -42.41
CA THR A 515 -1.58 46.79 -42.42
C THR A 515 -1.17 47.29 -43.81
N ARG A 516 -1.80 46.83 -44.90
CA ARG A 516 -1.35 47.19 -46.28
C ARG A 516 -2.38 47.93 -47.14
N ALA A 517 -3.34 48.64 -46.53
CA ALA A 517 -4.41 49.36 -47.25
C ALA A 517 -4.47 50.89 -47.01
N THR A 518 -3.49 51.51 -46.35
CA THR A 518 -3.47 52.97 -46.14
C THR A 518 -2.08 53.56 -46.37
N GLN A 519 -1.60 53.49 -47.61
CA GLN A 519 -0.68 54.48 -48.17
C GLN A 519 -1.11 54.73 -49.62
N SER A 520 -1.96 55.74 -49.79
CA SER A 520 -2.31 56.38 -51.06
C SER A 520 -2.17 57.88 -50.88
#